data_AF-A0A2R4CFF5-F1
#
_entry.id   AF-A0A2R4CFF5-F1
#
_cell.length_a   1.000
_cell.length_b   1.000
_cell.length_c   1.000
_cell.angle_alpha   90.00
_cell.angle_beta   90.00
_cell.angle_gamma   90.00
#
_symmetry.space_group_name_H-M   'P 1'
#
loop_
_entity.id
_entity.type
_entity.pdbx_description
1 polymer ?
#
loop_
_entity_poly.entity_id
_entity_poly.type
_entity_poly.pdbx_seq_one_letter_code
_entity_poly.pdbx_strand_id
1 'polypeptide(L)'
;MAAIPNQIGGTQNDDILPGTDGVDYIYGQGGSDTLLGNGGDDQLFSGVIYTPTGNLPDLIGDRLEGGGGNDTLTGGDGNDMLLGGAGSNRIDGGGGIDTAVFSGARGEYTVALKDGAIGVTSTTGGTDTLTTVERVQYSDINIAYDIAGNAGKMFRLYQAALNRAPDKEGLGWWINAADHGADWENMAQGFMRSTEWVRLYGAESSNDAFLTNLYKNALHRDPDAEGFAFWKQALDNGVSREHLLVQFSESPENQAQVIGSIQNGIEYTPFA
;
A
#
# COMPACT_ATOMS: atom_id res chain seq x y z
N MET A 1 14.91 -38.48 -16.02
CA MET A 1 15.83 -37.34 -15.81
C MET A 1 14.95 -36.14 -15.57
N ALA A 2 15.12 -35.41 -14.46
CA ALA A 2 14.47 -34.11 -14.34
C ALA A 2 14.99 -33.22 -15.48
N ALA A 3 14.11 -32.44 -16.12
CA ALA A 3 14.53 -31.46 -17.10
C ALA A 3 15.46 -30.45 -16.42
N ILE A 4 16.51 -30.02 -17.13
CA ILE A 4 17.36 -28.94 -16.64
C ILE A 4 16.55 -27.65 -16.75
N PRO A 5 16.41 -26.86 -15.67
CA PRO A 5 15.72 -25.58 -15.75
C PRO A 5 16.36 -24.65 -16.78
N ASN A 6 15.56 -23.87 -17.51
CA ASN A 6 16.15 -22.83 -18.35
C ASN A 6 16.59 -21.65 -17.49
N GLN A 7 17.64 -20.98 -17.93
CA GLN A 7 18.11 -19.75 -17.30
C GLN A 7 18.00 -18.61 -18.32
N ILE A 8 17.19 -17.62 -17.99
CA ILE A 8 16.86 -16.47 -18.84
C ILE A 8 17.30 -15.22 -18.07
N GLY A 9 18.07 -14.34 -18.72
CA GLY A 9 18.56 -13.12 -18.10
C GLY A 9 18.39 -11.94 -19.04
N GLY A 10 17.86 -10.84 -18.51
CA GLY A 10 17.77 -9.54 -19.17
C GLY A 10 19.08 -8.76 -19.10
N THR A 11 18.94 -7.45 -19.24
CA THR A 11 19.96 -6.42 -19.34
C THR A 11 19.65 -5.29 -18.36
N GLN A 12 20.41 -4.20 -18.39
CA GLN A 12 20.09 -3.01 -17.57
C GLN A 12 19.09 -2.06 -18.26
N ASN A 13 18.34 -2.54 -19.26
CA ASN A 13 17.30 -1.79 -19.93
C ASN A 13 16.01 -2.61 -19.88
N ASP A 14 14.89 -1.94 -20.13
CA ASP A 14 13.56 -2.56 -20.23
C ASP A 14 13.55 -3.78 -21.16
N ASP A 15 13.34 -4.96 -20.57
CA ASP A 15 13.32 -6.24 -21.25
C ASP A 15 11.94 -6.92 -21.18
N ILE A 16 11.66 -7.76 -22.18
CA ILE A 16 10.55 -8.72 -22.14
C ILE A 16 11.17 -10.11 -22.16
N LEU A 17 11.01 -10.85 -21.07
CA LEU A 17 11.67 -12.12 -20.80
C LEU A 17 10.64 -13.25 -20.72
N PRO A 18 10.28 -13.87 -21.87
CA PRO A 18 9.36 -15.00 -21.89
C PRO A 18 10.08 -16.32 -21.57
N GLY A 19 9.54 -17.03 -20.58
CA GLY A 19 9.83 -18.41 -20.24
C GLY A 19 9.20 -19.42 -21.21
N THR A 20 9.02 -20.63 -20.72
CA THR A 20 8.61 -21.83 -21.43
C THR A 20 7.47 -22.54 -20.68
N ASP A 21 7.04 -23.72 -21.13
CA ASP A 21 6.07 -24.54 -20.39
C ASP A 21 6.73 -25.43 -19.30
N GLY A 22 8.02 -25.23 -19.03
CA GLY A 22 8.76 -25.96 -18.01
C GLY A 22 9.48 -25.01 -17.05
N VAL A 23 10.09 -25.59 -16.01
CA VAL A 23 10.75 -24.83 -14.93
C VAL A 23 11.82 -23.87 -15.46
N ASP A 24 11.63 -22.58 -15.18
CA ASP A 24 12.50 -21.48 -15.59
C ASP A 24 13.06 -20.67 -14.40
N TYR A 25 14.26 -20.14 -14.60
CA TYR A 25 14.90 -19.15 -13.74
C TYR A 25 15.09 -17.87 -14.55
N ILE A 26 14.31 -16.84 -14.24
CA ILE A 26 14.27 -15.60 -15.01
C ILE A 26 14.80 -14.44 -14.15
N TYR A 27 15.76 -13.70 -14.68
CA TYR A 27 16.39 -12.54 -14.04
C TYR A 27 16.22 -11.28 -14.88
N GLY A 28 15.54 -10.24 -14.38
CA GLY A 28 15.33 -8.95 -15.07
C GLY A 28 16.62 -8.14 -15.19
N GLN A 29 17.24 -7.87 -14.04
CA GLN A 29 18.38 -7.00 -13.79
C GLN A 29 18.00 -5.55 -13.51
N GLY A 30 17.96 -4.68 -14.52
CA GLY A 30 17.65 -3.27 -14.30
C GLY A 30 16.81 -2.71 -15.43
N GLY A 31 15.98 -1.73 -15.15
CA GLY A 31 15.01 -1.20 -16.12
C GLY A 31 13.59 -1.52 -15.68
N SER A 32 12.61 -1.24 -16.54
CA SER A 32 11.23 -1.69 -16.31
C SER A 32 10.98 -2.95 -17.12
N ASP A 33 11.10 -4.10 -16.47
CA ASP A 33 11.08 -5.41 -17.10
C ASP A 33 9.69 -6.07 -17.05
N THR A 34 9.46 -6.96 -18.01
CA THR A 34 8.33 -7.90 -17.99
C THR A 34 8.85 -9.34 -18.02
N LEU A 35 8.71 -10.06 -16.91
CA LEU A 35 9.10 -11.45 -16.76
C LEU A 35 7.85 -12.34 -16.83
N LEU A 36 7.87 -13.35 -17.71
CA LEU A 36 6.72 -14.26 -17.92
C LEU A 36 7.20 -15.71 -17.74
N GLY A 37 6.80 -16.41 -16.68
CA GLY A 37 7.12 -17.82 -16.46
C GLY A 37 6.40 -18.73 -17.45
N ASN A 38 5.12 -18.42 -17.73
CA ASN A 38 4.17 -19.22 -18.51
C ASN A 38 3.71 -20.50 -17.81
N GLY A 39 4.46 -21.59 -17.86
CA GLY A 39 4.06 -22.84 -17.23
C GLY A 39 5.26 -23.55 -16.63
N GLY A 40 5.05 -24.29 -15.54
CA GLY A 40 6.16 -24.81 -14.75
C GLY A 40 6.13 -24.21 -13.35
N ASP A 41 7.00 -24.73 -12.47
CA ASP A 41 7.21 -24.14 -11.15
C ASP A 41 8.43 -23.21 -11.24
N ASP A 42 8.21 -21.93 -11.53
CA ASP A 42 9.25 -21.00 -11.97
C ASP A 42 9.82 -20.13 -10.84
N GLN A 43 10.98 -19.52 -11.10
CA GLN A 43 11.58 -18.50 -10.23
C GLN A 43 11.88 -17.22 -11.02
N LEU A 44 11.19 -16.13 -10.68
CA LEU A 44 11.30 -14.83 -11.34
C LEU A 44 11.87 -13.79 -10.36
N PHE A 45 12.94 -13.11 -10.75
CA PHE A 45 13.63 -12.10 -9.96
C PHE A 45 13.92 -10.85 -10.82
N SER A 46 13.33 -9.70 -10.53
CA SER A 46 13.59 -8.48 -11.33
C SER A 46 14.54 -7.50 -10.65
N GLY A 47 14.36 -7.21 -9.36
CA GLY A 47 15.00 -6.07 -8.68
C GLY A 47 16.41 -6.27 -8.14
N VAL A 48 17.33 -6.84 -8.93
CA VAL A 48 18.76 -6.82 -8.63
C VAL A 48 19.59 -6.51 -9.87
N ILE A 49 20.24 -5.34 -9.87
CA ILE A 49 21.26 -5.00 -10.87
C ILE A 49 22.57 -5.71 -10.49
N TYR A 50 22.88 -6.80 -11.17
CA TYR A 50 24.14 -7.51 -10.98
C TYR A 50 25.29 -6.79 -11.70
N THR A 51 26.22 -6.19 -10.95
CA THR A 51 27.44 -5.58 -11.50
C THR A 51 28.69 -6.34 -11.06
N PRO A 52 29.81 -6.25 -11.79
CA PRO A 52 31.09 -6.81 -11.34
C PRO A 52 31.59 -6.27 -9.99
N THR A 53 31.07 -5.11 -9.56
CA THR A 53 31.44 -4.43 -8.31
C THR A 53 30.45 -4.65 -7.16
N GLY A 54 29.41 -5.45 -7.39
CA GLY A 54 28.36 -5.74 -6.42
C GLY A 54 26.96 -5.56 -6.98
N ASN A 55 25.97 -5.90 -6.16
CA ASN A 55 24.57 -5.74 -6.52
C ASN A 55 24.11 -4.33 -6.16
N LEU A 56 23.40 -3.68 -7.07
CA LEU A 56 22.71 -2.41 -6.80
C LEU A 56 21.19 -2.66 -6.79
N PRO A 57 20.43 -1.91 -5.99
CA PRO A 57 18.98 -1.94 -6.09
C PRO A 57 18.53 -1.33 -7.42
N ASP A 58 17.51 -1.92 -8.04
CA ASP A 58 16.72 -1.21 -9.03
C ASP A 58 15.59 -0.49 -8.32
N LEU A 59 15.32 0.77 -8.65
CA LEU A 59 14.20 1.52 -8.05
C LEU A 59 13.03 1.67 -9.04
N ILE A 60 13.15 1.05 -10.21
CA ILE A 60 12.15 1.04 -11.27
C ILE A 60 11.27 -0.19 -11.03
N GLY A 61 9.95 -0.01 -11.20
CA GLY A 61 9.00 -1.11 -11.03
C GLY A 61 8.91 -2.01 -12.26
N ASP A 62 8.68 -3.29 -11.98
CA ASP A 62 8.63 -4.38 -12.93
C ASP A 62 7.25 -5.07 -12.98
N ARG A 63 7.06 -5.91 -13.99
CA ARG A 63 5.92 -6.81 -14.10
C ARG A 63 6.40 -8.26 -14.09
N LEU A 64 5.97 -9.05 -13.11
CA LEU A 64 6.26 -10.47 -13.02
C LEU A 64 4.95 -11.27 -13.14
N GLU A 65 4.94 -12.27 -14.01
CA GLU A 65 3.81 -13.17 -14.20
C GLU A 65 4.30 -14.62 -14.15
N GLY A 66 4.02 -15.35 -13.08
CA GLY A 66 4.42 -16.76 -12.91
C GLY A 66 3.70 -17.66 -13.92
N GLY A 67 2.38 -17.55 -13.96
CA GLY A 67 1.57 -18.26 -14.94
C GLY A 67 1.00 -19.54 -14.34
N GLY A 68 1.45 -20.70 -14.81
CA GLY A 68 0.88 -21.99 -14.46
C GLY A 68 1.84 -22.86 -13.67
N GLY A 69 1.70 -22.92 -12.36
CA GLY A 69 2.45 -23.84 -11.50
C GLY A 69 2.60 -23.25 -10.11
N ASN A 70 3.60 -23.67 -9.34
CA ASN A 70 3.89 -23.09 -8.04
C ASN A 70 5.13 -22.21 -8.15
N ASP A 71 4.91 -20.94 -8.43
CA ASP A 71 5.96 -20.00 -8.79
C ASP A 71 6.51 -19.27 -7.57
N THR A 72 7.74 -18.80 -7.68
CA THR A 72 8.35 -17.86 -6.73
C THR A 72 8.68 -16.56 -7.47
N LEU A 73 8.03 -15.48 -7.08
CA LEU A 73 8.22 -14.13 -7.62
C LEU A 73 8.89 -13.26 -6.57
N THR A 74 9.93 -12.55 -6.96
CA THR A 74 10.61 -11.54 -6.15
C THR A 74 10.75 -10.26 -6.97
N GLY A 75 9.97 -9.24 -6.61
CA GLY A 75 9.97 -7.93 -7.26
C GLY A 75 11.27 -7.18 -6.97
N GLY A 76 11.58 -6.96 -5.69
CA GLY A 76 12.79 -6.29 -5.25
C GLY A 76 12.51 -4.84 -4.90
N ASP A 77 13.45 -3.92 -5.11
CA ASP A 77 13.12 -2.50 -4.91
C ASP A 77 12.34 -1.98 -6.14
N GLY A 78 11.50 -0.96 -5.97
CA GLY A 78 10.60 -0.49 -7.04
C GLY A 78 9.13 -0.69 -6.68
N ASN A 79 8.21 -0.27 -7.55
CA ASN A 79 6.77 -0.51 -7.36
C ASN A 79 6.32 -1.58 -8.36
N ASP A 80 6.27 -2.83 -7.92
CA ASP A 80 6.12 -3.98 -8.80
C ASP A 80 4.67 -4.42 -8.99
N MET A 81 4.39 -5.00 -10.15
CA MET A 81 3.14 -5.69 -10.46
C MET A 81 3.38 -7.20 -10.50
N LEU A 82 2.79 -7.93 -9.55
CA LEU A 82 3.11 -9.34 -9.30
C LEU A 82 1.87 -10.22 -9.52
N LEU A 83 1.92 -11.09 -10.53
CA LEU A 83 0.85 -12.03 -10.88
C LEU A 83 1.36 -13.45 -10.66
N GLY A 84 0.94 -14.09 -9.57
CA GLY A 84 1.29 -15.50 -9.33
C GLY A 84 0.70 -16.44 -10.39
N GLY A 85 -0.58 -16.22 -10.74
CA GLY A 85 -1.28 -17.06 -11.70
C GLY A 85 -1.99 -18.25 -11.04
N ALA A 86 -1.97 -19.41 -11.69
CA ALA A 86 -2.51 -20.65 -11.13
C ALA A 86 -1.56 -21.23 -10.06
N GLY A 87 -2.01 -22.29 -9.37
CA GLY A 87 -1.20 -22.99 -8.36
C GLY A 87 -1.00 -22.22 -7.05
N SER A 88 0.07 -22.54 -6.32
CA SER A 88 0.35 -21.98 -4.99
C SER A 88 1.68 -21.25 -4.99
N ASN A 89 1.61 -19.93 -5.04
CA ASN A 89 2.77 -19.09 -5.33
C ASN A 89 3.37 -18.48 -4.07
N ARG A 90 4.66 -18.15 -4.14
CA ARG A 90 5.35 -17.30 -3.16
C ARG A 90 5.68 -15.99 -3.83
N ILE A 91 5.16 -14.89 -3.30
CA ILE A 91 5.31 -13.57 -3.88
C ILE A 91 5.93 -12.67 -2.82
N ASP A 92 7.09 -12.12 -3.12
CA ASP A 92 7.78 -11.11 -2.30
C ASP A 92 7.83 -9.81 -3.10
N GLY A 93 7.21 -8.76 -2.57
CA GLY A 93 7.19 -7.43 -3.21
C GLY A 93 8.56 -6.80 -3.17
N GLY A 94 9.06 -6.58 -1.97
CA GLY A 94 10.37 -6.04 -1.68
C GLY A 94 10.26 -4.63 -1.13
N GLY A 95 10.97 -3.69 -1.73
CA GLY A 95 11.05 -2.31 -1.31
C GLY A 95 10.27 -1.39 -2.24
N GLY A 96 9.07 -0.99 -1.83
CA GLY A 96 8.32 0.04 -2.55
C GLY A 96 6.84 -0.06 -2.22
N ILE A 97 6.00 0.17 -3.22
CA ILE A 97 4.55 -0.03 -3.14
C ILE A 97 4.18 -1.08 -4.17
N ASP A 98 4.18 -2.33 -3.72
CA ASP A 98 4.00 -3.48 -4.61
C ASP A 98 2.55 -3.90 -4.69
N THR A 99 2.15 -4.36 -5.87
CA THR A 99 0.78 -4.78 -6.17
C THR A 99 0.73 -6.23 -6.61
N ALA A 100 0.21 -7.10 -5.74
CA ALA A 100 -0.20 -8.44 -6.14
C ALA A 100 -1.56 -8.37 -6.84
N VAL A 101 -1.65 -8.92 -8.05
CA VAL A 101 -2.84 -8.83 -8.91
C VAL A 101 -3.50 -10.18 -9.04
N PHE A 102 -4.79 -10.21 -8.71
CA PHE A 102 -5.68 -11.35 -8.84
C PHE A 102 -6.76 -11.04 -9.87
N SER A 103 -6.96 -11.93 -10.84
CA SER A 103 -7.87 -11.69 -11.97
C SER A 103 -9.36 -11.82 -11.63
N GLY A 104 -9.70 -12.53 -10.55
CA GLY A 104 -11.07 -12.72 -10.08
C GLY A 104 -11.57 -11.59 -9.17
N ALA A 105 -12.85 -11.63 -8.80
CA ALA A 105 -13.40 -10.71 -7.79
C ALA A 105 -12.92 -11.09 -6.38
N ARG A 106 -12.86 -10.13 -5.43
CA ARG A 106 -12.41 -10.40 -4.06
C ARG A 106 -13.15 -11.59 -3.42
N GLY A 107 -14.44 -11.74 -3.71
CA GLY A 107 -15.28 -12.83 -3.18
C GLY A 107 -14.88 -14.24 -3.62
N GLU A 108 -14.03 -14.38 -4.64
CA GLU A 108 -13.51 -15.66 -5.14
C GLU A 108 -12.29 -16.17 -4.35
N TYR A 109 -11.85 -15.40 -3.36
CA TYR A 109 -10.66 -15.67 -2.57
C TYR A 109 -10.95 -15.66 -1.06
N THR A 110 -10.27 -16.51 -0.32
CA THR A 110 -10.17 -16.41 1.16
C THR A 110 -8.83 -15.78 1.50
N VAL A 111 -8.82 -14.80 2.40
CA VAL A 111 -7.58 -14.13 2.82
C VAL A 111 -7.34 -14.37 4.31
N ALA A 112 -6.12 -14.74 4.65
CA ALA A 112 -5.67 -14.93 6.02
C ALA A 112 -4.36 -14.16 6.25
N LEU A 113 -4.29 -13.37 7.32
CA LEU A 113 -3.06 -12.71 7.74
C LEU A 113 -2.37 -13.55 8.81
N LYS A 114 -1.10 -13.88 8.60
CA LYS A 114 -0.30 -14.66 9.54
C LYS A 114 1.16 -14.27 9.48
N ASP A 115 1.74 -13.94 10.64
CA ASP A 115 3.17 -13.66 10.82
C ASP A 115 3.72 -12.61 9.83
N GLY A 116 2.91 -11.60 9.49
CA GLY A 116 3.28 -10.53 8.55
C GLY A 116 3.10 -10.87 7.07
N ALA A 117 2.67 -12.09 6.74
CA ALA A 117 2.32 -12.51 5.39
C ALA A 117 0.81 -12.49 5.14
N ILE A 118 0.43 -12.30 3.87
CA ILE A 118 -0.94 -12.39 3.38
C ILE A 118 -1.09 -13.73 2.65
N GLY A 119 -1.88 -14.65 3.19
CA GLY A 119 -2.28 -15.87 2.51
C GLY A 119 -3.55 -15.63 1.71
N VAL A 120 -3.52 -15.84 0.39
CA VAL A 120 -4.67 -15.69 -0.51
C VAL A 120 -4.99 -17.04 -1.15
N THR A 121 -6.10 -17.65 -0.76
CA THR A 121 -6.55 -18.96 -1.27
C THR A 121 -7.68 -18.78 -2.27
N SER A 122 -7.50 -19.22 -3.51
CA SER A 122 -8.58 -19.23 -4.52
C SER A 122 -9.62 -20.30 -4.21
N THR A 123 -10.89 -19.99 -4.48
CA THR A 123 -12.00 -20.96 -4.40
C THR A 123 -11.87 -22.12 -5.38
N THR A 124 -11.09 -21.97 -6.45
CA THR A 124 -10.78 -23.04 -7.41
C THR A 124 -9.56 -23.88 -7.01
N GLY A 125 -8.93 -23.57 -5.88
CA GLY A 125 -7.70 -24.20 -5.40
C GLY A 125 -6.45 -23.35 -5.67
N GLY A 126 -5.34 -23.69 -5.01
CA GLY A 126 -4.14 -22.85 -4.97
C GLY A 126 -4.13 -21.89 -3.79
N THR A 127 -2.96 -21.61 -3.22
CA THR A 127 -2.79 -20.62 -2.15
C THR A 127 -1.51 -19.86 -2.35
N ASP A 128 -1.64 -18.55 -2.52
CA ASP A 128 -0.52 -17.64 -2.64
C ASP A 128 -0.14 -17.11 -1.27
N THR A 129 1.16 -17.00 -1.02
CA THR A 129 1.72 -16.35 0.16
C THR A 129 2.44 -15.09 -0.28
N LEU A 130 1.93 -13.94 0.14
CA LEU A 130 2.47 -12.62 -0.17
C LEU A 130 3.24 -12.10 1.04
N THR A 131 4.48 -11.67 0.83
CA THR A 131 5.29 -10.93 1.79
C THR A 131 5.67 -9.59 1.19
N THR A 132 5.83 -8.57 2.03
CA THR A 132 6.26 -7.22 1.62
C THR A 132 5.45 -6.63 0.45
N VAL A 133 4.14 -6.96 0.39
CA VAL A 133 3.20 -6.45 -0.62
C VAL A 133 2.22 -5.48 0.05
N GLU A 134 2.18 -4.25 -0.45
CA GLU A 134 1.36 -3.18 0.11
C GLU A 134 -0.05 -3.14 -0.49
N ARG A 135 -0.26 -3.67 -1.70
CA ARG A 135 -1.52 -3.64 -2.43
C ARG A 135 -1.91 -5.02 -2.92
N VAL A 136 -3.15 -5.39 -2.71
CA VAL A 136 -3.77 -6.54 -3.39
C VAL A 136 -4.92 -6.04 -4.25
N GLN A 137 -4.77 -6.22 -5.55
CA GLN A 137 -5.75 -5.84 -6.56
C GLN A 137 -6.60 -7.04 -6.96
N TYR A 138 -7.91 -6.86 -6.93
CA TYR A 138 -8.89 -7.79 -7.50
C TYR A 138 -9.61 -7.10 -8.68
N SER A 139 -10.46 -7.83 -9.39
CA SER A 139 -11.22 -7.26 -10.51
C SER A 139 -12.27 -6.22 -10.10
N ASP A 140 -12.70 -6.19 -8.83
CA ASP A 140 -13.78 -5.34 -8.32
C ASP A 140 -13.33 -4.32 -7.26
N ILE A 141 -12.30 -4.62 -6.47
CA ILE A 141 -11.76 -3.73 -5.42
C ILE A 141 -10.25 -3.88 -5.26
N ASN A 142 -9.63 -2.90 -4.60
CA ASN A 142 -8.27 -3.03 -4.08
C ASN A 142 -8.28 -3.04 -2.55
N ILE A 143 -7.31 -3.72 -1.96
CA ILE A 143 -7.04 -3.73 -0.52
C ILE A 143 -5.61 -3.27 -0.29
N ALA A 144 -5.43 -2.24 0.53
CA ALA A 144 -4.12 -1.77 0.98
C ALA A 144 -3.75 -2.40 2.33
N TYR A 145 -2.53 -2.93 2.45
CA TYR A 145 -1.99 -3.58 3.65
C TYR A 145 -0.89 -2.77 4.35
N ASP A 146 -0.47 -1.63 3.78
CA ASP A 146 0.43 -0.64 4.39
C ASP A 146 -0.29 0.19 5.48
N ILE A 147 -0.81 -0.48 6.50
CA ILE A 147 -1.54 0.17 7.61
C ILE A 147 -0.65 1.14 8.43
N ALA A 148 0.67 1.02 8.31
CA ALA A 148 1.64 1.96 8.84
C ALA A 148 2.14 2.98 7.78
N GLY A 149 1.94 2.68 6.49
CA GLY A 149 2.32 3.50 5.34
C GLY A 149 1.21 4.47 4.92
N ASN A 150 1.21 4.82 3.63
CA ASN A 150 0.38 5.89 3.08
C ASN A 150 -1.12 5.62 3.28
N ALA A 151 -1.60 4.41 3.03
CA ALA A 151 -3.04 4.13 3.17
C ALA A 151 -3.50 4.22 4.64
N GLY A 152 -2.71 3.69 5.57
CA GLY A 152 -3.01 3.78 7.00
C GLY A 152 -3.00 5.21 7.51
N LYS A 153 -1.98 6.00 7.13
CA LYS A 153 -1.90 7.43 7.45
C LYS A 153 -3.10 8.19 6.90
N MET A 154 -3.50 7.90 5.67
CA MET A 154 -4.66 8.54 5.05
C MET A 154 -5.96 8.19 5.78
N PHE A 155 -6.17 6.92 6.14
CA PHE A 155 -7.34 6.53 6.93
C PHE A 155 -7.40 7.28 8.27
N ARG A 156 -6.26 7.39 8.96
CA ARG A 156 -6.15 8.12 10.23
C ARG A 156 -6.39 9.62 10.07
N LEU A 157 -5.93 10.22 8.98
CA LEU A 157 -6.19 11.62 8.67
C LEU A 157 -7.68 11.87 8.39
N TYR A 158 -8.38 10.97 7.68
CA TYR A 158 -9.84 11.01 7.54
C TYR A 158 -10.55 10.97 8.89
N GLN A 159 -10.17 10.03 9.76
CA GLN A 159 -10.75 9.90 11.10
C GLN A 159 -10.54 11.18 11.92
N ALA A 160 -9.30 11.70 11.96
CA ALA A 160 -8.98 12.92 12.71
C ALA A 160 -9.69 14.16 12.14
N ALA A 161 -9.81 14.26 10.82
CA ALA A 161 -10.41 15.43 10.17
C ALA A 161 -11.94 15.42 10.26
N LEU A 162 -12.58 14.28 9.97
CA LEU A 162 -14.02 14.20 9.70
C LEU A 162 -14.79 13.29 10.68
N ASN A 163 -14.09 12.65 11.63
CA ASN A 163 -14.68 11.74 12.61
C ASN A 163 -15.49 10.59 12.00
N ARG A 164 -15.00 10.05 10.88
CA ARG A 164 -15.61 8.91 10.19
C ARG A 164 -14.57 8.12 9.42
N ALA A 165 -14.91 6.88 9.11
CA ALA A 165 -14.20 6.11 8.09
C ALA A 165 -14.28 6.83 6.72
N PRO A 166 -13.23 6.72 5.90
CA PRO A 166 -13.24 7.24 4.54
C PRO A 166 -14.25 6.50 3.66
N ASP A 167 -14.75 7.18 2.64
CA ASP A 167 -15.39 6.54 1.50
C ASP A 167 -14.34 5.95 0.54
N LYS A 168 -14.68 4.87 -0.16
CA LYS A 168 -13.71 4.08 -0.93
C LYS A 168 -13.08 4.86 -2.10
N GLU A 169 -13.88 5.69 -2.78
CA GLU A 169 -13.45 6.48 -3.94
C GLU A 169 -12.51 7.61 -3.51
N GLY A 170 -12.93 8.42 -2.54
CA GLY A 170 -12.10 9.49 -1.99
C GLY A 170 -10.81 8.94 -1.37
N LEU A 171 -10.87 7.79 -0.70
CA LEU A 171 -9.67 7.14 -0.17
C LEU A 171 -8.68 6.77 -1.28
N GLY A 172 -9.16 6.16 -2.36
CA GLY A 172 -8.28 5.79 -3.46
C GLY A 172 -7.63 6.97 -4.16
N TRP A 173 -8.36 8.08 -4.30
CA TRP A 173 -7.78 9.32 -4.80
C TRP A 173 -6.65 9.83 -3.91
N TRP A 174 -6.86 9.86 -2.59
CA TRP A 174 -5.84 10.34 -1.67
C TRP A 174 -4.66 9.38 -1.49
N ILE A 175 -4.89 8.06 -1.54
CA ILE A 175 -3.81 7.06 -1.55
C ILE A 175 -2.94 7.29 -2.78
N ASN A 176 -3.56 7.44 -3.96
CA ASN A 176 -2.82 7.74 -5.19
C ASN A 176 -2.00 9.03 -5.04
N ALA A 177 -2.57 10.10 -4.50
CA ALA A 177 -1.82 11.34 -4.25
C ALA A 177 -0.63 11.13 -3.30
N ALA A 178 -0.83 10.40 -2.19
CA ALA A 178 0.22 10.11 -1.22
C ALA A 178 1.34 9.24 -1.80
N ASP A 179 0.98 8.23 -2.59
CA ASP A 179 1.91 7.31 -3.24
C ASP A 179 2.78 8.04 -4.29
N HIS A 180 2.31 9.17 -4.83
CA HIS A 180 3.07 10.08 -5.70
C HIS A 180 3.75 11.24 -4.96
N GLY A 181 3.87 11.16 -3.64
CA GLY A 181 4.64 12.11 -2.83
C GLY A 181 3.92 13.42 -2.52
N ALA A 182 2.58 13.44 -2.52
CA ALA A 182 1.84 14.60 -2.05
C ALA A 182 2.21 14.96 -0.60
N ASP A 183 2.31 16.26 -0.33
CA ASP A 183 2.61 16.78 1.01
C ASP A 183 1.40 16.62 1.95
N TRP A 184 1.65 16.08 3.14
CA TRP A 184 0.60 15.74 4.11
C TRP A 184 -0.13 16.97 4.67
N GLU A 185 0.54 18.12 4.80
CA GLU A 185 -0.12 19.35 5.24
C GLU A 185 -1.02 19.91 4.13
N ASN A 186 -0.60 19.82 2.87
CA ASN A 186 -1.45 20.17 1.73
C ASN A 186 -2.67 19.24 1.60
N MET A 187 -2.49 17.94 1.85
CA MET A 187 -3.62 16.99 1.91
C MET A 187 -4.58 17.36 3.04
N ALA A 188 -4.07 17.62 4.25
CA ALA A 188 -4.86 18.09 5.38
C ALA A 188 -5.62 19.39 5.06
N GLN A 189 -4.98 20.32 4.34
CA GLN A 189 -5.63 21.54 3.85
C GLN A 189 -6.82 21.23 2.93
N GLY A 190 -6.71 20.21 2.07
CA GLY A 190 -7.80 19.74 1.21
C GLY A 190 -9.03 19.34 2.01
N PHE A 191 -8.85 18.60 3.11
CA PHE A 191 -9.94 18.29 4.05
C PHE A 191 -10.54 19.54 4.65
N MET A 192 -9.69 20.44 5.18
CA MET A 192 -10.12 21.65 5.87
C MET A 192 -10.88 22.64 4.97
N ARG A 193 -10.66 22.58 3.65
CA ARG A 193 -11.36 23.40 2.64
C ARG A 193 -12.54 22.68 2.00
N SER A 194 -12.75 21.41 2.31
CA SER A 194 -13.85 20.63 1.75
C SER A 194 -15.21 21.18 2.19
N THR A 195 -16.23 20.98 1.35
CA THR A 195 -17.62 21.32 1.70
C THR A 195 -18.08 20.58 2.96
N GLU A 196 -17.60 19.35 3.16
CA GLU A 196 -17.93 18.56 4.34
C GLU A 196 -17.37 19.18 5.62
N TRP A 197 -16.09 19.59 5.62
CA TRP A 197 -15.49 20.27 6.76
C TRP A 197 -16.23 21.55 7.11
N VAL A 198 -16.51 22.41 6.12
CA VAL A 198 -17.25 23.66 6.33
C VAL A 198 -18.65 23.39 6.90
N ARG A 199 -19.32 22.32 6.46
CA ARG A 199 -20.62 21.91 6.99
C ARG A 199 -20.54 21.42 8.44
N LEU A 200 -19.48 20.68 8.80
CA LEU A 200 -19.32 20.09 10.14
C LEU A 200 -18.85 21.12 11.18
N TYR A 201 -17.92 22.00 10.80
CA TYR A 201 -17.19 22.85 11.76
C TYR A 201 -17.28 24.36 11.48
N GLY A 202 -17.89 24.74 10.34
CA GLY A 202 -17.96 26.12 9.88
C GLY A 202 -16.70 26.57 9.12
N ALA A 203 -16.83 27.65 8.35
CA ALA A 203 -15.75 28.19 7.53
C ALA A 203 -14.64 28.89 8.36
N GLU A 204 -14.97 29.41 9.54
CA GLU A 204 -14.04 30.14 10.41
C GLU A 204 -14.16 29.66 11.87
N SER A 205 -13.75 28.42 12.14
CA SER A 205 -13.68 27.92 13.51
C SER A 205 -12.59 28.67 14.29
N SER A 206 -12.83 29.02 15.55
CA SER A 206 -11.77 29.50 16.46
C SER A 206 -10.70 28.42 16.69
N ASN A 207 -9.52 28.80 17.18
CA ASN A 207 -8.48 27.84 17.57
C ASN A 207 -9.01 26.86 18.61
N ASP A 208 -9.80 27.35 19.57
CA ASP A 208 -10.41 26.54 20.61
C ASP A 208 -11.38 25.50 20.03
N ALA A 209 -12.23 25.89 19.08
CA ALA A 209 -13.16 24.98 18.44
C ALA A 209 -12.43 23.93 17.58
N PHE A 210 -11.41 24.36 16.82
CA PHE A 210 -10.57 23.46 16.03
C PHE A 210 -9.89 22.40 16.90
N LEU A 211 -9.20 22.80 17.97
CA LEU A 211 -8.54 21.88 18.89
C LEU A 211 -9.53 20.94 19.57
N THR A 212 -10.67 21.48 20.04
CA THR A 212 -11.72 20.65 20.64
C THR A 212 -12.17 19.54 19.68
N ASN A 213 -12.32 19.86 18.40
CA ASN A 213 -12.69 18.86 17.39
C ASN A 213 -11.58 17.83 17.16
N LEU A 214 -10.31 18.23 17.09
CA LEU A 214 -9.20 17.27 16.96
C LEU A 214 -9.17 16.24 18.11
N TYR A 215 -9.33 16.70 19.35
CA TYR A 215 -9.41 15.81 20.52
C TYR A 215 -10.59 14.84 20.41
N LYS A 216 -11.77 15.32 20.00
CA LYS A 216 -12.95 14.48 19.86
C LYS A 216 -12.85 13.47 18.72
N ASN A 217 -12.28 13.88 17.60
CA ASN A 217 -12.24 13.08 16.37
C ASN A 217 -11.13 12.05 16.37
N ALA A 218 -9.92 12.45 16.77
CA ALA A 218 -8.72 11.60 16.73
C ALA A 218 -8.51 10.85 18.05
N LEU A 219 -8.85 11.46 19.18
CA LEU A 219 -8.58 10.88 20.51
C LEU A 219 -9.84 10.34 21.19
N HIS A 220 -11.03 10.61 20.64
CA HIS A 220 -12.33 10.17 21.18
C HIS A 220 -12.56 10.56 22.65
N ARG A 221 -12.02 11.72 23.06
CA ARG A 221 -12.16 12.25 24.41
C ARG A 221 -12.21 13.77 24.42
N ASP A 222 -12.65 14.32 25.55
CA ASP A 222 -12.52 15.75 25.80
C ASP A 222 -11.05 16.15 26.02
N PRO A 223 -10.69 17.38 25.66
CA PRO A 223 -9.35 17.89 25.89
C PRO A 223 -9.02 17.98 27.39
N ASP A 224 -7.83 17.50 27.74
CA ASP A 224 -7.23 17.79 29.03
C ASP A 224 -6.70 19.24 29.06
N ALA A 225 -6.71 19.85 30.24
CA ALA A 225 -6.43 21.29 30.38
C ALA A 225 -5.00 21.66 29.97
N GLU A 226 -4.02 20.82 30.29
CA GLU A 226 -2.60 21.10 30.02
C GLU A 226 -2.27 20.94 28.54
N GLY A 227 -2.65 19.82 27.93
CA GLY A 227 -2.43 19.56 26.51
C GLY A 227 -3.16 20.55 25.62
N PHE A 228 -4.42 20.89 25.96
CA PHE A 228 -5.17 21.90 25.21
C PHE A 228 -4.49 23.28 25.27
N ALA A 229 -4.03 23.71 26.45
CA ALA A 229 -3.31 24.97 26.60
C ALA A 229 -1.99 24.98 25.79
N PHE A 230 -1.25 23.87 25.80
CA PHE A 230 -0.02 23.71 25.01
C PHE A 230 -0.29 23.87 23.51
N TRP A 231 -1.25 23.13 22.96
CA TRP A 231 -1.56 23.19 21.53
C TRP A 231 -2.17 24.53 21.10
N LYS A 232 -2.98 25.14 21.98
CA LYS A 232 -3.51 26.48 21.74
C LYS A 232 -2.38 27.51 21.65
N GLN A 233 -1.41 27.44 22.56
CA GLN A 233 -0.23 28.30 22.50
C GLN A 233 0.59 28.05 21.23
N ALA A 234 0.72 26.80 20.77
CA ALA A 234 1.39 26.48 19.52
C ALA A 234 0.72 27.15 18.30
N LEU A 235 -0.62 27.09 18.22
CA LEU A 235 -1.38 27.80 17.17
C LEU A 235 -1.20 29.31 17.27
N ASP A 236 -1.28 29.87 18.48
CA ASP A 236 -1.12 31.31 18.71
C ASP A 236 0.30 31.79 18.36
N ASN A 237 1.29 30.89 18.40
CA ASN A 237 2.68 31.13 17.98
C ASN A 237 2.96 30.81 16.49
N GLY A 238 1.93 30.48 15.71
CA GLY A 238 2.04 30.34 14.25
C GLY A 238 2.21 28.92 13.71
N VAL A 239 2.07 27.88 14.54
CA VAL A 239 1.92 26.50 14.02
C VAL A 239 0.63 26.42 13.19
N SER A 240 0.71 25.82 12.00
CA SER A 240 -0.44 25.69 11.11
C SER A 240 -1.45 24.67 11.67
N ARG A 241 -2.72 24.83 11.28
CA ARG A 241 -3.77 23.88 11.67
C ARG A 241 -3.61 22.56 10.94
N GLU A 242 -3.17 22.63 9.68
CA GLU A 242 -2.81 21.50 8.85
C GLU A 242 -1.76 20.62 9.53
N HIS A 243 -0.69 21.24 10.06
CA HIS A 243 0.35 20.55 10.80
C HIS A 243 -0.20 19.85 12.05
N LEU A 244 -1.04 20.53 12.84
CA LEU A 244 -1.65 19.90 14.02
C LEU A 244 -2.60 18.77 13.66
N LEU A 245 -3.38 18.91 12.59
CA LEU A 245 -4.27 17.84 12.13
C LEU A 245 -3.46 16.59 11.74
N VAL A 246 -2.36 16.75 11.01
CA VAL A 246 -1.44 15.64 10.69
C VAL A 246 -0.85 15.04 11.97
N GLN A 247 -0.37 15.86 12.92
CA GLN A 247 0.20 15.34 14.18
C GLN A 247 -0.83 14.56 15.02
N PHE A 248 -2.05 15.07 15.16
CA PHE A 248 -3.10 14.37 15.90
C PHE A 248 -3.50 13.07 15.19
N SER A 249 -3.56 13.08 13.86
CA SER A 249 -3.87 11.87 13.08
C SER A 249 -2.84 10.75 13.30
N GLU A 250 -1.57 11.11 13.49
CA GLU A 250 -0.49 10.14 13.68
C GLU A 250 -0.14 9.89 15.15
N SER A 251 -0.92 10.45 16.09
CA SER A 251 -0.71 10.21 17.52
C SER A 251 -0.87 8.71 17.86
N PRO A 252 -0.10 8.18 18.83
CA PRO A 252 -0.26 6.78 19.26
C PRO A 252 -1.68 6.44 19.71
N GLU A 253 -2.39 7.42 20.27
CA GLU A 253 -3.79 7.29 20.69
C GLU A 253 -4.71 7.10 19.47
N ASN A 254 -4.62 7.95 18.43
CA ASN A 254 -5.44 7.76 17.21
C ASN A 254 -5.08 6.47 16.46
N GLN A 255 -3.80 6.09 16.41
CA GLN A 255 -3.38 4.81 15.84
C GLN A 255 -4.05 3.63 16.56
N ALA A 256 -4.08 3.65 17.89
CA ALA A 256 -4.72 2.61 18.70
C ALA A 256 -6.25 2.57 18.52
N GLN A 257 -6.89 3.70 18.24
CA GLN A 257 -8.33 3.77 17.99
C GLN A 257 -8.70 3.22 16.60
N VAL A 258 -7.86 3.51 15.60
CA VAL A 258 -8.12 3.13 14.21
C VAL A 258 -7.71 1.69 13.89
N ILE A 259 -6.73 1.12 14.61
CA ILE A 259 -6.14 -0.20 14.27
C ILE A 259 -7.19 -1.31 14.11
N GLY A 260 -8.23 -1.33 14.93
CA GLY A 260 -9.31 -2.32 14.86
C GLY A 260 -10.05 -2.31 13.52
N SER A 261 -10.08 -1.17 12.82
CA SER A 261 -10.77 -0.98 11.54
C SER A 261 -9.88 -1.29 10.33
N ILE A 262 -8.55 -1.23 10.48
CA ILE A 262 -7.62 -1.32 9.33
C ILE A 262 -6.68 -2.53 9.37
N GLN A 263 -6.55 -3.21 10.52
CA GLN A 263 -5.60 -4.33 10.71
C GLN A 263 -5.76 -5.49 9.72
N ASN A 264 -6.92 -5.63 9.08
CA ASN A 264 -7.20 -6.68 8.09
C ASN A 264 -7.07 -6.19 6.64
N GLY A 265 -6.49 -5.02 6.43
CA GLY A 265 -6.43 -4.34 5.15
C GLY A 265 -7.51 -3.27 5.01
N ILE A 266 -7.24 -2.30 4.13
CA ILE A 266 -8.07 -1.13 3.89
C ILE A 266 -8.64 -1.23 2.48
N GLU A 267 -9.94 -1.48 2.35
CA GLU A 267 -10.61 -1.52 1.05
C GLU A 267 -10.74 -0.12 0.45
N TYR A 268 -10.38 0.04 -0.82
CA TYR A 268 -10.53 1.29 -1.56
C TYR A 268 -10.82 1.02 -3.05
N THR A 269 -11.30 2.06 -3.75
CA THR A 269 -11.47 2.03 -5.21
C THR A 269 -10.27 2.75 -5.82
N PRO A 270 -9.42 2.09 -6.63
CA PRO A 270 -8.25 2.74 -7.20
C PRO A 270 -8.64 3.95 -8.05
N PHE A 271 -7.85 5.01 -7.96
CA PHE A 271 -8.00 6.18 -8.82
C PHE A 271 -7.43 5.88 -10.20
N ALA A 272 -8.17 6.28 -11.24
CA ALA A 272 -7.84 6.03 -12.65
C ALA A 272 -6.95 7.12 -13.25
#